data_AF-A0AAP5IBC1-F1
#
_entry.id   AF-A0AAP5IBC1-F1
#
_cell.length_a   1.000
_cell.length_b   1.000
_cell.length_c   1.000
_cell.angle_alpha   90.00
_cell.angle_beta   90.00
_cell.angle_gamma   90.00
#
_symmetry.space_group_name_H-M   'P 1'
#
loop_
_entity.id
_entity.type
_entity.pdbx_description
1 polymer ?
#
loop_
_entity_poly.entity_id
_entity_poly.type
_entity_poly.pdbx_seq_one_letter_code
_entity_poly.pdbx_strand_id
1 'polypeptide(L)' 'MNNPKKEETYWKPEGEQALDRSPVCFKVSTELKNELRSIPDWQKKLRASLPRLISEWKDLHDGG' A
#
# COMPACT_ATOMS: atom_id res chain seq x y z
N MET A 1 18.08 24.12 -27.11
CA MET A 1 18.18 23.66 -25.71
C MET A 1 17.16 22.54 -25.53
N ASN A 2 17.62 21.28 -25.47
CA ASN A 2 16.75 20.14 -25.20
C ASN A 2 16.51 20.06 -23.68
N ASN A 3 15.27 20.27 -23.26
CA ASN A 3 14.85 20.11 -21.88
C ASN A 3 14.43 18.64 -21.69
N PRO A 4 15.17 17.79 -20.95
CA PRO A 4 14.72 16.43 -20.70
C PRO A 4 13.46 16.51 -19.84
N LYS A 5 12.35 16.04 -20.43
CA LYS A 5 11.04 15.94 -19.78
C LYS A 5 11.21 15.18 -18.48
N LYS A 6 10.81 15.81 -17.37
CA LYS A 6 10.70 15.18 -16.06
C LYS A 6 9.82 13.94 -16.25
N GLU A 7 10.38 12.76 -16.04
CA GLU A 7 9.59 11.53 -15.96
C GLU A 7 8.64 11.68 -14.78
N GLU A 8 7.41 12.10 -15.06
CA GLU A 8 6.31 12.06 -14.12
C GLU A 8 6.14 10.61 -13.70
N THR A 9 6.52 10.30 -12.46
CA THR A 9 6.25 9.03 -11.78
C THR A 9 4.77 8.95 -11.48
N TYR A 10 3.94 8.96 -12.52
CA TYR A 10 2.50 8.83 -12.39
C TYR A 10 2.17 7.40 -12.00
N TRP A 11 1.51 7.24 -10.85
CA TRP A 11 0.96 5.97 -10.41
C TRP A 11 -0.01 5.45 -11.48
N LYS A 12 0.28 4.29 -12.06
CA LYS A 12 -0.63 3.60 -12.99
C LYS A 12 -1.51 2.64 -12.18
N PRO A 13 -2.85 2.68 -12.33
CA PRO A 13 -3.71 1.70 -11.69
C PRO A 13 -3.41 0.30 -12.24
N GLU A 14 -3.09 -0.63 -11.33
CA GLU A 14 -3.04 -2.06 -11.64
C GLU A 14 -4.38 -2.69 -11.23
N GLY A 15 -5.30 -2.85 -12.18
CA GLY A 15 -6.55 -3.61 -12.00
C GLY A 15 -7.82 -2.92 -12.49
N GLU A 16 -8.95 -3.64 -12.46
CA GLU A 16 -10.28 -3.14 -12.87
C GLU A 16 -10.93 -2.23 -11.83
N GLN A 17 -10.46 -2.27 -10.58
CA GLN A 17 -11.07 -1.54 -9.48
C GLN A 17 -10.31 -0.25 -9.20
N ALA A 18 -11.00 0.88 -9.30
CA ALA A 18 -10.44 2.18 -8.95
C ALA A 18 -10.07 2.20 -7.45
N LEU A 19 -8.80 2.44 -7.15
CA LEU A 19 -8.37 2.69 -5.78
C LEU A 19 -8.82 4.09 -5.34
N ASP A 20 -9.10 4.24 -4.04
CA ASP A 20 -9.36 5.55 -3.47
C ASP A 20 -8.15 6.48 -3.65
N ARG A 21 -8.42 7.76 -3.90
CA ARG A 21 -7.38 8.78 -4.16
C ARG A 21 -6.70 9.25 -2.87
N SER A 22 -7.32 9.04 -1.72
CA SER A 22 -6.77 9.36 -0.41
C SER A 22 -5.91 8.19 0.09
N PRO A 23 -4.58 8.36 0.20
CA PRO A 23 -3.71 7.28 0.68
C PRO A 23 -3.93 7.03 2.18
N VAL A 24 -3.94 5.76 2.57
CA VAL A 24 -3.84 5.37 3.98
C VAL A 24 -2.38 5.49 4.42
N CYS A 25 -2.10 6.45 5.32
CA CYS A 25 -0.76 6.73 5.82
C CYS A 25 -0.51 6.03 7.16
N PHE A 26 0.51 5.16 7.23
CA PHE A 26 0.95 4.49 8.45
C PHE A 26 2.30 5.03 8.92
N LYS A 27 2.39 5.42 10.19
CA LYS A 27 3.68 5.71 10.84
C LYS A 27 4.25 4.38 11.35
N VAL A 28 5.45 4.05 10.90
CA VAL A 28 6.18 2.82 11.26
C VAL A 28 7.63 3.17 11.57
N SER A 29 8.37 2.25 12.20
CA SER A 29 9.81 2.39 12.39
C SER A 29 10.54 2.43 11.04
N THR A 30 11.73 3.04 11.02
CA THR A 30 12.58 3.09 9.81
C THR A 30 12.95 1.70 9.33
N GLU A 31 13.23 0.78 10.25
CA GLU A 31 13.57 -0.61 9.97
C GLU A 31 12.41 -1.33 9.26
N LEU A 32 11.21 -1.29 9.84
CA LEU A 32 10.03 -1.92 9.26
C LEU A 32 9.66 -1.32 7.89
N LYS A 33 9.84 -0.01 7.72
CA LYS A 33 9.66 0.65 6.42
C LYS A 33 10.63 0.13 5.37
N ASN A 34 11.89 -0.08 5.75
CA ASN A 34 12.93 -0.56 4.83
C ASN A 34 12.69 -2.02 4.46
N GLU A 35 12.31 -2.86 5.42
CA GLU A 35 11.91 -4.25 5.18
C GLU A 35 10.69 -4.34 4.26
N LEU A 36 9.64 -3.55 4.52
CA LEU A 36 8.47 -3.56 3.66
C LEU A 36 8.81 -3.15 2.22
N ARG A 37 9.69 -2.16 2.05
CA ARG A 37 10.10 -1.66 0.73
C ARG A 37 11.06 -2.58 -0.02
N SER A 38 11.74 -3.50 0.67
CA SER A 38 12.63 -4.47 0.02
C SER A 38 11.84 -5.60 -0.66
N ILE A 39 10.56 -5.76 -0.33
CA ILE A 39 9.68 -6.77 -0.91
C ILE A 39 9.14 -6.29 -2.27
N PRO A 40 9.36 -7.02 -3.37
CA PRO A 40 8.75 -6.71 -4.66
C PRO A 40 7.22 -6.74 -4.58
N ASP A 41 6.57 -5.76 -5.22
CA ASP A 41 5.11 -5.61 -5.24
C ASP A 41 4.46 -5.54 -3.84
N TRP A 42 5.19 -5.03 -2.83
CA TRP A 42 4.72 -4.98 -1.44
C TRP A 42 3.36 -4.32 -1.28
N GLN A 43 3.07 -3.27 -2.06
CA GLN A 43 1.76 -2.59 -2.01
C GLN A 43 0.63 -3.52 -2.45
N LYS A 44 0.84 -4.32 -3.50
CA LYS A 44 -0.15 -5.28 -4.00
C LYS A 44 -0.36 -6.42 -3.02
N LYS A 45 0.74 -6.95 -2.48
CA LYS A 45 0.71 -8.00 -1.44
C LYS A 45 -0.02 -7.53 -0.18
N LEU A 46 0.31 -6.33 0.30
CA LEU A 46 -0.35 -5.75 1.47
C LEU A 46 -1.85 -5.53 1.21
N ARG A 47 -2.23 -4.98 0.06
CA ARG A 47 -3.64 -4.82 -0.33
C ARG A 47 -4.39 -6.16 -0.35
N ALA A 48 -3.77 -7.23 -0.84
CA ALA A 48 -4.38 -8.56 -0.87
C ALA A 48 -4.55 -9.15 0.55
N SER A 49 -3.64 -8.85 1.47
CA SER A 49 -3.69 -9.35 2.86
C SER A 49 -4.63 -8.55 3.77
N LEU A 50 -4.88 -7.27 3.48
CA LEU A 50 -5.67 -6.37 4.34
C LEU A 50 -7.09 -6.89 4.65
N PRO A 51 -7.89 -7.44 3.70
CA PRO A 51 -9.22 -7.94 4.01
C PRO A 51 -9.23 -9.02 5.10
N ARG A 52 -8.26 -9.94 5.05
CA ARG A 52 -8.10 -10.99 6.07
C ARG A 52 -7.74 -10.39 7.43
N LEU A 53 -6.74 -9.50 7.47
CA LEU A 53 -6.32 -8.84 8.72
C LEU A 53 -7.46 -8.04 9.36
N ILE A 54 -8.25 -7.33 8.56
CA ILE A 54 -9.42 -6.58 9.04
C ILE A 54 -10.47 -7.52 9.64
N SER A 55 -10.72 -8.68 9.02
CA SER A 55 -11.63 -9.69 9.58
C SER A 55 -11.11 -10.19 10.93
N GLU A 56 -9.84 -10.62 10.99
CA GLU A 56 -9.23 -11.13 12.21
C GLU A 56 -9.27 -10.10 13.36
N TRP A 57 -9.03 -8.82 13.08
CA TRP A 57 -9.10 -7.77 14.10
C TRP A 57 -10.52 -7.44 14.57
N LYS A 58 -11.53 -7.56 13.69
CA LYS A 58 -12.93 -7.39 14.10
C LYS A 58 -13.38 -8.56 14.97
N ASP A 59 -13.03 -9.79 14.58
CA ASP A 59 -13.37 -10.99 15.35
C ASP A 59 -12.72 -10.99 16.74
N LEU A 60 -11.52 -10.39 16.88
CA LEU A 60 -10.85 -10.19 18.17
C LEU A 60 -11.46 -9.06 19.03
N HIS A 61 -12.32 -8.21 18.49
CA HIS A 61 -12.96 -7.10 19.23
C HIS A 61 -14.45 -7.31 19.49
N ASP A 62 -15.11 -8.21 18.77
CA ASP A 62 -16.50 -8.61 19.01
C ASP A 62 -16.64 -9.80 19.99
N GLY A 63 -15.54 -10.30 20.55
CA GLY A 63 -15.52 -11.36 21.55
C GLY A 63 -15.09 -10.90 22.95
N GLY A 64 -16.06 -10.42 23.75
CA GLY A 64 -16.13 -10.50 25.23
C GLY A 64 -15.04 -9.84 26.06
#